data_AF-A0A846YB42-F1
#
_entry.id   AF-A0A846YB42-F1
#
_cell.length_a   1.000
_cell.length_b   1.000
_cell.length_c   1.000
_cell.angle_alpha   90.00
_cell.angle_beta   90.00
_cell.angle_gamma   90.00
#
_symmetry.space_group_name_H-M   'P 1'
#
loop_
_entity.id
_entity.type
_entity.pdbx_description
1 polymer ?
#
loop_
_entity_poly.entity_id
_entity_poly.type
_entity_poly.pdbx_seq_one_letter_code
_entity_poly.pdbx_strand_id
1 'polypeptide(L)'
;MSTDIDPVAPTEVVPAVRNRRRTVVKVLGATVVALGVAAAGGYVWLDRTSDVRNVGIDECTSVTPDGGTADDLQGVCDTLAEATAAWGRGDADAYGETFTENGTYTTFVGTHYVGRHDITEAHRALFDGFVKGSKLTDSYLGIRFFGGDVAIVTTRGDRYEGDRPQELSKTQTYTMVKERDGEWKIAAFHNTQRQRVMERFSFLYDSATKPEAEQ
;
A
#
# COMPACT_ATOMS: atom_id res chain seq x y z
N MET A 1 16.84 21.73 -96.54
CA MET A 1 16.37 22.41 -95.32
C MET A 1 15.44 21.39 -94.64
N SER A 2 15.96 20.34 -94.00
CA SER A 2 16.67 20.31 -92.69
C SER A 2 15.94 21.21 -91.70
N THR A 3 15.38 20.71 -90.60
CA THR A 3 16.02 19.81 -89.63
C THR A 3 15.01 18.98 -88.83
N ASP A 4 15.41 17.74 -88.54
CA ASP A 4 14.98 16.92 -87.39
C ASP A 4 15.09 17.68 -86.07
N ILE A 5 14.12 17.46 -85.17
CA ILE A 5 14.36 17.36 -83.72
C ILE A 5 13.45 16.25 -83.17
N ASP A 6 14.08 15.31 -82.48
CA ASP A 6 13.59 14.08 -81.89
C ASP A 6 12.92 14.32 -80.49
N PRO A 7 12.49 13.29 -79.72
CA PRO A 7 11.14 13.17 -79.16
C PRO A 7 11.00 13.61 -77.69
N VAL A 8 9.75 13.78 -77.22
CA VAL A 8 9.45 13.96 -75.78
C VAL A 8 8.54 12.83 -75.31
N ALA A 9 9.09 11.91 -74.53
CA ALA A 9 8.32 10.93 -73.75
C ALA A 9 7.48 11.67 -72.69
N PRO A 10 6.22 11.27 -72.44
CA PRO A 10 5.51 11.77 -71.27
C PRO A 10 6.16 11.19 -70.00
N THR A 11 6.68 12.10 -69.18
CA THR A 11 7.17 11.85 -67.84
C THR A 11 6.13 11.09 -67.02
N GLU A 12 6.48 9.91 -66.53
CA GLU A 12 5.71 9.18 -65.54
C GLU A 12 5.65 10.03 -64.26
N VAL A 13 4.54 10.73 -64.04
CA VAL A 13 4.27 11.35 -62.76
C VAL A 13 3.96 10.21 -61.80
N VAL A 14 4.90 9.87 -60.92
CA VAL A 14 4.63 9.05 -59.73
C VAL A 14 4.28 10.02 -58.59
N PRO A 15 3.01 10.35 -58.30
CA PRO A 15 2.70 11.01 -57.05
C PRO A 15 2.41 9.97 -55.96
N ALA A 16 2.63 10.41 -54.71
CA ALA A 16 1.94 9.94 -53.50
C ALA A 16 2.59 8.89 -52.58
N VAL A 17 3.88 8.55 -52.70
CA VAL A 17 4.53 7.72 -51.65
C VAL A 17 4.78 8.53 -50.37
N ARG A 18 5.20 9.80 -50.49
CA ARG A 18 5.56 10.65 -49.32
C ARG A 18 4.35 11.08 -48.49
N ASN A 19 3.18 11.27 -49.11
CA ASN A 19 1.97 11.73 -48.43
C ASN A 19 1.28 10.60 -47.63
N ARG A 20 1.25 9.37 -48.18
CA ARG A 20 0.74 8.19 -47.45
C ARG A 20 1.52 7.92 -46.17
N ARG A 21 2.86 7.99 -46.19
CA ARG A 21 3.69 7.78 -44.99
C ARG A 21 3.39 8.81 -43.89
N ARG A 22 3.19 10.09 -44.26
CA ARG A 22 2.89 11.16 -43.31
C ARG A 22 1.49 11.01 -42.70
N THR A 23 0.51 10.57 -43.49
CA THR A 23 -0.84 10.26 -43.01
C THR A 23 -0.85 9.04 -42.09
N VAL A 24 -0.14 7.96 -42.44
CA VAL A 24 -0.01 6.76 -41.59
C VAL A 24 0.63 7.10 -40.24
N VAL A 25 1.70 7.90 -40.23
CA VAL A 25 2.35 8.35 -38.97
C VAL A 25 1.40 9.20 -38.12
N LYS A 26 0.61 10.10 -38.74
CA LYS A 26 -0.39 10.90 -38.01
C LYS A 26 -1.51 10.04 -37.42
N VAL A 27 -2.01 9.05 -38.18
CA VAL A 27 -3.07 8.15 -37.71
C VAL A 27 -2.53 7.27 -36.57
N LEU A 28 -1.35 6.66 -36.71
CA LEU A 28 -0.71 5.90 -35.64
C LEU A 28 -0.48 6.75 -34.39
N GLY A 29 0.02 7.98 -34.56
CA GLY A 29 0.20 8.92 -33.46
C GLY A 29 -1.12 9.26 -32.76
N ALA A 30 -2.18 9.53 -33.51
CA ALA A 30 -3.50 9.80 -32.96
C ALA A 30 -4.09 8.59 -32.23
N THR A 31 -3.90 7.36 -32.75
CA THR A 31 -4.33 6.13 -32.08
C THR A 31 -3.58 5.90 -30.78
N VAL A 32 -2.26 6.08 -30.75
CA VAL A 32 -1.46 5.95 -29.50
C VAL A 32 -1.93 6.95 -28.45
N VAL A 33 -2.16 8.21 -28.85
CA VAL A 33 -2.68 9.24 -27.93
C VAL A 33 -4.07 8.86 -27.41
N ALA A 34 -4.99 8.42 -28.29
CA ALA A 34 -6.33 8.02 -27.90
C ALA A 34 -6.33 6.82 -26.92
N LEU A 35 -5.50 5.80 -27.19
CA LEU A 35 -5.32 4.66 -26.30
C LEU A 35 -4.72 5.09 -24.95
N GLY A 36 -3.74 6.00 -24.95
CA GLY A 36 -3.15 6.55 -23.74
C GLY A 36 -4.19 7.29 -22.87
N VAL A 37 -5.03 8.13 -23.50
CA VAL A 37 -6.12 8.83 -22.81
C VAL A 37 -7.16 7.85 -22.26
N ALA A 38 -7.55 6.85 -23.05
CA ALA A 38 -8.50 5.83 -22.61
C ALA A 38 -7.96 5.01 -21.43
N ALA A 39 -6.68 4.59 -21.48
CA ALA A 39 -6.02 3.88 -20.40
C ALA A 39 -5.93 4.73 -19.12
N ALA A 40 -5.54 6.00 -19.23
CA ALA A 40 -5.51 6.93 -18.10
C ALA A 40 -6.90 7.17 -17.51
N GLY A 41 -7.93 7.35 -18.36
CA GLY A 41 -9.31 7.50 -17.92
C GLY A 41 -9.82 6.25 -17.19
N GLY A 42 -9.53 5.06 -17.72
CA GLY A 42 -9.87 3.79 -17.09
C GLY A 42 -9.19 3.59 -15.74
N TYR A 43 -7.89 3.92 -15.63
CA TYR A 43 -7.15 3.87 -14.37
C TYR A 43 -7.77 4.78 -13.31
N VAL A 44 -8.03 6.05 -13.65
CA VAL A 44 -8.63 7.02 -12.71
C VAL A 44 -10.02 6.57 -12.27
N TRP A 45 -10.82 5.99 -13.17
CA TRP A 45 -12.12 5.44 -12.81
C TRP A 45 -12.00 4.23 -11.86
N LEU A 46 -11.07 3.30 -12.13
CA LEU A 46 -10.83 2.17 -11.23
C LEU A 46 -10.40 2.66 -9.84
N ASP A 47 -9.41 3.54 -9.76
CA ASP A 47 -8.88 4.08 -8.51
C ASP A 47 -9.96 4.77 -7.67
N ARG A 48 -10.75 5.67 -8.29
CA ARG A 48 -11.84 6.40 -7.61
C ARG A 48 -13.06 5.56 -7.24
N THR A 49 -13.17 4.34 -7.76
CA THR A 49 -14.28 3.42 -7.42
C THR A 49 -13.82 2.26 -6.54
N SER A 50 -12.58 2.34 -6.02
CA SER A 50 -11.94 1.33 -5.16
C SER A 50 -12.09 1.64 -3.66
N ASP A 51 -13.18 2.33 -3.29
CA ASP A 51 -13.40 2.76 -1.91
C ASP A 51 -13.48 1.58 -0.95
N VAL A 52 -12.95 1.81 0.24
CA VAL A 52 -13.04 0.90 1.38
C VAL A 52 -14.24 1.29 2.21
N ARG A 53 -15.05 0.30 2.58
CA ARG A 53 -16.14 0.49 3.54
C ARG A 53 -15.70 0.18 4.96
N ASN A 54 -14.94 -0.90 5.16
CA ASN A 54 -14.47 -1.25 6.49
C ASN A 54 -13.20 -0.45 6.83
N VAL A 55 -13.38 0.73 7.40
CA VAL A 55 -12.30 1.63 7.83
C VAL A 55 -11.79 1.34 9.25
N GLY A 56 -12.42 0.42 9.99
CA GLY A 56 -12.08 0.10 11.37
C GLY A 56 -12.53 1.14 12.40
N ILE A 57 -12.10 0.96 13.64
CA ILE A 57 -12.36 1.85 14.79
C ILE A 57 -11.06 2.56 15.15
N ASP A 58 -11.07 3.87 15.37
CA ASP A 58 -9.84 4.63 15.64
C ASP A 58 -9.22 4.33 17.01
N GLU A 59 -10.06 4.12 18.03
CA GLU A 59 -9.62 3.87 19.40
C GLU A 59 -9.56 2.36 19.67
N CYS A 60 -8.37 1.86 19.97
CA CYS A 60 -8.12 0.43 20.19
C CYS A 60 -9.03 -0.19 21.25
N THR A 61 -9.19 0.50 22.38
CA THR A 61 -9.99 0.05 23.53
C THR A 61 -11.49 0.08 23.26
N SER A 62 -11.92 0.77 22.19
CA SER A 62 -13.32 0.80 21.74
C SER A 62 -13.67 -0.39 20.82
N VAL A 63 -12.70 -1.23 20.44
CA VAL A 63 -12.95 -2.46 19.69
C VAL A 63 -13.64 -3.48 20.61
N THR A 64 -14.66 -4.17 20.09
CA THR A 64 -15.17 -5.38 20.76
C THR A 64 -14.29 -6.57 20.37
N PRO A 65 -13.47 -7.12 21.30
CA PRO A 65 -12.58 -8.22 20.97
C PRO A 65 -13.34 -9.55 20.87
N ASP A 66 -12.80 -10.47 20.06
CA ASP A 66 -13.19 -11.87 20.08
C ASP A 66 -12.33 -12.61 21.13
N GLY A 67 -12.92 -12.89 22.29
CA GLY A 67 -12.23 -13.48 23.44
C GLY A 67 -11.40 -12.47 24.26
N GLY A 68 -10.59 -13.00 25.18
CA GLY A 68 -9.77 -12.22 26.10
C GLY A 68 -10.57 -11.54 27.22
N THR A 69 -9.86 -10.96 28.17
CA THR A 69 -10.42 -10.11 29.23
C THR A 69 -10.27 -8.63 28.87
N ALA A 70 -10.93 -7.74 29.63
CA ALA A 70 -10.72 -6.30 29.48
C ALA A 70 -9.27 -5.88 29.74
N ASP A 71 -8.60 -6.53 30.70
CA ASP A 71 -7.19 -6.29 31.01
C ASP A 71 -6.28 -6.75 29.85
N ASP A 72 -6.65 -7.84 29.17
CA ASP A 72 -5.93 -8.30 27.98
C ASP A 72 -6.04 -7.30 26.83
N LEU A 73 -7.26 -6.81 26.56
CA LEU A 73 -7.49 -5.76 25.58
C LEU A 73 -6.68 -4.50 25.91
N GLN A 74 -6.71 -4.07 27.17
CA GLN A 74 -5.97 -2.90 27.61
C GLN A 74 -4.46 -3.08 27.39
N GLY A 75 -3.88 -4.21 27.80
CA GLY A 75 -2.45 -4.45 27.62
C GLY A 75 -2.02 -4.53 26.16
N VAL A 76 -2.83 -5.16 25.29
CA VAL A 76 -2.61 -5.13 23.83
C VAL A 76 -2.62 -3.69 23.30
N CYS A 77 -3.63 -2.91 23.67
CA CYS A 77 -3.77 -1.53 23.23
C CYS A 77 -2.66 -0.62 23.74
N ASP A 78 -2.20 -0.81 24.98
CA ASP A 78 -1.10 -0.05 25.58
C ASP A 78 0.21 -0.30 24.83
N THR A 79 0.52 -1.56 24.50
CA THR A 79 1.73 -1.91 23.72
C THR A 79 1.70 -1.27 22.32
N LEU A 80 0.55 -1.27 21.64
CA LEU A 80 0.42 -0.63 20.32
C LEU A 80 0.48 0.89 20.42
N ALA A 81 -0.08 1.48 21.48
CA ALA A 81 0.03 2.90 21.76
C ALA A 81 1.49 3.31 22.03
N GLU A 82 2.26 2.52 22.79
CA GLU A 82 3.68 2.80 23.01
C GLU A 82 4.49 2.65 21.72
N ALA A 83 4.23 1.63 20.89
CA ALA A 83 4.91 1.50 19.60
C ALA A 83 4.67 2.74 18.71
N THR A 84 3.43 3.25 18.70
CA THR A 84 3.05 4.47 17.98
C THR A 84 3.74 5.71 18.56
N ALA A 85 3.78 5.81 19.89
CA ALA A 85 4.40 6.93 20.59
C ALA A 85 5.91 6.95 20.41
N ALA A 86 6.59 5.81 20.56
CA ALA A 86 8.01 5.63 20.34
C ALA A 86 8.42 6.02 18.92
N TRP A 87 7.65 5.59 17.90
CA TRP A 87 7.84 6.05 16.52
C TRP A 87 7.73 7.58 16.42
N GLY A 88 6.69 8.17 17.00
CA GLY A 88 6.47 9.62 16.98
C GLY A 88 7.58 10.42 17.67
N ARG A 89 8.26 9.83 18.66
CA ARG A 89 9.44 10.40 19.33
C ARG A 89 10.75 10.11 18.58
N GLY A 90 10.75 9.23 17.58
CA GLY A 90 11.97 8.72 16.92
C GLY A 90 12.83 7.86 17.86
N ASP A 91 12.20 7.22 18.84
CA ASP A 91 12.85 6.45 19.90
C ASP A 91 12.92 4.97 19.51
N ALA A 92 14.05 4.57 18.93
CA ALA A 92 14.24 3.21 18.43
C ALA A 92 14.32 2.16 19.54
N ASP A 93 14.86 2.53 20.70
CA ASP A 93 14.99 1.64 21.84
C ASP A 93 13.60 1.33 22.41
N ALA A 94 12.80 2.37 22.70
CA ALA A 94 11.42 2.18 23.13
C ALA A 94 10.57 1.44 22.09
N TYR A 95 10.78 1.71 20.79
CA TYR A 95 10.07 1.00 19.72
C TYR A 95 10.41 -0.49 19.74
N GLY A 96 11.69 -0.84 19.84
CA GLY A 96 12.14 -2.23 19.93
C GLY A 96 11.66 -2.95 21.20
N GLU A 97 11.59 -2.25 22.33
CA GLU A 97 11.08 -2.79 23.60
C GLU A 97 9.61 -3.24 23.52
N THR A 98 8.84 -2.78 22.52
CA THR A 98 7.49 -3.28 22.25
C THR A 98 7.46 -4.65 21.58
N PHE A 99 8.58 -5.12 21.02
CA PHE A 99 8.70 -6.44 20.40
C PHE A 99 9.26 -7.47 21.37
N THR A 100 8.93 -8.75 21.16
CA THR A 100 9.62 -9.85 21.85
C THR A 100 11.09 -9.91 21.41
N GLU A 101 11.94 -10.54 22.22
CA GLU A 101 13.37 -10.69 21.88
C GLU A 101 13.59 -11.37 20.52
N ASN A 102 12.73 -12.33 20.19
CA ASN A 102 12.72 -13.06 18.91
C ASN A 102 11.70 -12.52 17.90
N GLY A 103 11.22 -11.28 18.07
CA GLY A 103 10.17 -10.71 17.24
C GLY A 103 10.54 -10.60 15.76
N THR A 104 9.55 -10.57 14.87
CA THR A 104 9.77 -10.39 13.43
C THR A 104 9.05 -9.17 12.89
N TYR A 105 9.64 -8.53 11.88
CA TYR A 105 9.05 -7.37 11.22
C TYR A 105 9.17 -7.54 9.72
N THR A 106 8.04 -7.46 9.00
CA THR A 106 8.00 -7.45 7.53
C THR A 106 7.42 -6.13 7.04
N THR A 107 8.22 -5.37 6.28
CA THR A 107 7.79 -4.10 5.69
C THR A 107 6.87 -4.32 4.49
N PHE A 108 6.17 -3.26 4.07
CA PHE A 108 5.25 -3.31 2.94
C PHE A 108 5.91 -3.59 1.59
N VAL A 109 7.25 -3.51 1.52
CA VAL A 109 8.06 -3.89 0.36
C VAL A 109 8.70 -5.28 0.52
N GLY A 110 8.39 -6.01 1.58
CA GLY A 110 8.85 -7.37 1.82
C GLY A 110 10.22 -7.49 2.50
N THR A 111 10.80 -6.41 3.01
CA THR A 111 12.02 -6.50 3.83
C THR A 111 11.69 -7.17 5.16
N HIS A 112 12.49 -8.15 5.56
CA HIS A 112 12.23 -8.99 6.73
C HIS A 112 13.36 -8.85 7.76
N TYR A 113 13.01 -8.47 8.99
CA TYR A 113 13.91 -8.34 10.13
C TYR A 113 13.59 -9.39 11.19
N VAL A 114 14.63 -9.88 11.88
CA VAL A 114 14.51 -10.97 12.86
C VAL A 114 15.24 -10.62 14.15
N GLY A 115 14.49 -10.64 15.24
CA GLY A 115 14.94 -10.33 16.59
C GLY A 115 14.82 -8.84 16.92
N ARG A 116 14.59 -8.57 18.20
CA ARG A 116 14.43 -7.20 18.73
C ARG A 116 15.59 -6.30 18.33
N HIS A 117 16.82 -6.77 18.48
CA HIS A 117 18.02 -5.99 18.15
C HIS A 117 18.02 -5.51 16.68
N ASP A 118 17.75 -6.41 15.73
CA ASP A 118 17.72 -6.08 14.29
C ASP A 118 16.61 -5.05 13.98
N ILE A 119 15.44 -5.22 14.58
CA ILE A 119 14.33 -4.27 14.48
C ILE A 119 14.72 -2.90 15.04
N THR A 120 15.33 -2.85 16.23
CA THR A 120 15.79 -1.61 16.88
C THR A 120 16.82 -0.88 16.03
N GLU A 121 17.88 -1.55 15.57
CA GLU A 121 18.93 -0.92 14.78
C GLU A 121 18.40 -0.38 13.44
N ALA A 122 17.53 -1.15 12.77
CA ALA A 122 16.89 -0.70 11.54
C ALA A 122 16.04 0.56 11.77
N HIS A 123 15.25 0.60 12.84
CA HIS A 123 14.42 1.76 13.16
C HIS A 123 15.25 2.95 13.61
N ARG A 124 16.37 2.75 14.31
CA ARG A 124 17.32 3.83 14.64
C ARG A 124 17.82 4.52 13.38
N ALA A 125 18.27 3.75 12.39
CA ALA A 125 18.70 4.30 11.10
C ALA A 125 17.56 5.00 10.34
N LEU A 126 16.33 4.47 10.41
CA LEU A 126 15.16 5.09 9.78
C LEU A 126 14.77 6.42 10.45
N PHE A 127 14.80 6.49 11.78
CA PHE A 127 14.44 7.67 12.56
C PHE A 127 15.46 8.81 12.43
N ASP A 128 16.72 8.49 12.15
CA ASP A 128 17.73 9.49 11.78
C ASP A 128 17.68 9.93 10.32
N GLY A 129 16.99 9.16 9.47
CA GLY A 129 16.95 9.34 8.02
C GLY A 129 15.54 9.54 7.47
N PHE A 130 15.11 8.60 6.63
CA PHE A 130 13.95 8.75 5.74
C PHE A 130 12.62 8.96 6.47
N VAL A 131 12.48 8.53 7.72
CA VAL A 131 11.21 8.62 8.48
C VAL A 131 11.27 9.62 9.64
N LYS A 132 12.33 10.41 9.72
CA LYS A 132 12.54 11.41 10.77
C LYS A 132 11.37 12.39 10.89
N GLY A 133 10.82 12.51 12.10
CA GLY A 133 9.72 13.43 12.41
C GLY A 133 8.35 12.98 11.89
N SER A 134 8.26 11.80 11.29
CA SER A 134 6.98 11.21 10.89
C SER A 134 6.23 10.61 12.08
N LYS A 135 4.92 10.41 11.90
CA LYS A 135 4.05 9.77 12.89
C LYS A 135 3.36 8.56 12.28
N LEU A 136 2.94 7.65 13.14
CA LEU A 136 2.06 6.55 12.77
C LEU A 136 0.62 6.89 13.14
N THR A 137 -0.30 6.32 12.37
CA THR A 137 -1.72 6.29 12.68
C THR A 137 -2.26 4.92 12.31
N ASP A 138 -3.13 4.40 13.16
CA ASP A 138 -3.83 3.13 12.94
C ASP A 138 -5.34 3.32 13.15
N SER A 139 -6.11 2.43 12.53
CA SER A 139 -7.49 2.12 12.87
C SER A 139 -7.67 0.60 12.93
N TYR A 140 -8.48 0.11 13.85
CA TYR A 140 -8.52 -1.29 14.23
C TYR A 140 -9.67 -2.01 13.50
N LEU A 141 -9.32 -3.01 12.69
CA LEU A 141 -10.29 -3.85 11.97
C LEU A 141 -10.79 -5.02 12.82
N GLY A 142 -9.98 -5.46 13.78
CA GLY A 142 -10.38 -6.49 14.74
C GLY A 142 -9.24 -6.93 15.66
N ILE A 143 -9.62 -7.42 16.84
CA ILE A 143 -8.73 -7.97 17.86
C ILE A 143 -9.29 -9.33 18.25
N ARG A 144 -8.48 -10.39 18.13
CA ARG A 144 -8.90 -11.77 18.44
C ARG A 144 -7.89 -12.41 19.37
N PHE A 145 -8.36 -12.94 20.50
CA PHE A 145 -7.54 -13.62 21.49
C PHE A 145 -7.62 -15.14 21.34
N PHE A 146 -6.47 -15.80 21.46
CA PHE A 146 -6.33 -17.25 21.37
C PHE A 146 -5.76 -17.77 22.68
N GLY A 147 -6.62 -17.93 23.69
CA GLY A 147 -6.19 -18.18 25.06
C GLY A 147 -5.90 -16.88 25.83
N GLY A 148 -5.11 -16.97 26.90
CA GLY A 148 -4.82 -15.84 27.78
C GLY A 148 -3.50 -15.11 27.47
N ASP A 149 -2.79 -15.55 26.43
CA ASP A 149 -1.39 -15.19 26.15
C ASP A 149 -1.09 -14.92 24.68
N VAL A 150 -2.06 -15.03 23.77
CA VAL A 150 -1.88 -14.74 22.34
C VAL A 150 -3.04 -13.89 21.82
N ALA A 151 -2.72 -12.87 21.04
CA ALA A 151 -3.69 -12.03 20.34
C ALA A 151 -3.26 -11.77 18.89
N ILE A 152 -4.22 -11.69 17.98
CA ILE A 152 -4.02 -11.22 16.60
C ILE A 152 -4.80 -9.93 16.44
N VAL A 153 -4.09 -8.86 16.11
CA VAL A 153 -4.67 -7.54 15.81
C VAL A 153 -4.51 -7.27 14.32
N THR A 154 -5.59 -6.92 13.66
CA THR A 154 -5.56 -6.45 12.27
C THR A 154 -5.94 -4.99 12.25
N THR A 155 -5.11 -4.15 11.63
CA THR A 155 -5.35 -2.70 11.52
C THR A 155 -5.30 -2.25 10.07
N ARG A 156 -5.83 -1.06 9.82
CA ARG A 156 -5.32 -0.21 8.76
C ARG A 156 -4.35 0.79 9.39
N GLY A 157 -3.42 1.29 8.60
CA GLY A 157 -2.49 2.29 9.11
C GLY A 157 -1.61 2.88 8.04
N ASP A 158 -0.96 3.97 8.43
CA ASP A 158 -0.01 4.68 7.60
C ASP A 158 0.97 5.51 8.43
N ARG A 159 2.07 5.84 7.76
CA ARG A 159 2.97 6.90 8.20
C ARG A 159 2.50 8.21 7.57
N TYR A 160 2.62 9.30 8.32
CA TYR A 160 2.36 10.64 7.78
C TYR A 160 3.34 11.70 8.30
N GLU A 161 3.40 12.79 7.54
CA GLU A 161 4.09 14.04 7.88
C GLU A 161 3.08 15.18 7.76
N GLY A 162 3.02 16.07 8.75
CA GLY A 162 2.01 17.14 8.78
C GLY A 162 0.63 16.61 9.15
N ASP A 163 -0.34 16.75 8.24
CA ASP A 163 -1.73 16.41 8.49
C ASP A 163 -1.98 14.89 8.49
N ARG A 164 -2.83 14.43 9.40
CA ARG A 164 -3.21 13.01 9.49
C ARG A 164 -3.99 12.62 8.22
N PRO A 165 -3.63 11.50 7.55
CA PRO A 165 -4.31 11.06 6.34
C PRO A 165 -5.77 10.70 6.65
N GLN A 166 -6.67 11.07 5.75
CA GLN A 166 -8.09 10.73 5.86
C GLN A 166 -8.36 9.25 5.55
N GLU A 167 -7.51 8.64 4.72
CA GLU A 167 -7.62 7.23 4.33
C GLU A 167 -6.31 6.50 4.58
N LEU A 168 -6.42 5.34 5.23
CA LEU A 168 -5.28 4.48 5.57
C LEU A 168 -5.09 3.41 4.49
N SER A 169 -3.92 3.43 3.84
CA SER A 169 -3.61 2.69 2.62
C SER A 169 -3.00 1.32 2.86
N LYS A 170 -2.51 1.04 4.07
CA LYS A 170 -1.95 -0.28 4.42
C LYS A 170 -2.92 -1.08 5.26
N THR A 171 -2.83 -2.40 5.12
CA THR A 171 -3.37 -3.37 6.08
C THR A 171 -2.21 -3.97 6.86
N GLN A 172 -2.32 -4.01 8.17
CA GLN A 172 -1.30 -4.54 9.07
C GLN A 172 -1.85 -5.70 9.89
N THR A 173 -0.96 -6.63 10.24
CA THR A 173 -1.22 -7.68 11.21
C THR A 173 -0.15 -7.65 12.28
N TYR A 174 -0.58 -7.56 13.53
CA TYR A 174 0.24 -7.74 14.72
C TYR A 174 -0.11 -9.09 15.33
N THR A 175 0.87 -9.96 15.45
CA THR A 175 0.81 -11.13 16.34
C THR A 175 1.41 -10.71 17.67
N MET A 176 0.60 -10.74 18.72
CA MET A 176 0.98 -10.31 20.05
C MET A 176 0.97 -11.49 20.99
N VAL A 177 1.93 -11.49 21.91
CA VAL A 177 2.04 -12.50 22.96
C VAL A 177 2.19 -11.83 24.31
N LYS A 178 1.66 -12.46 25.35
CA LYS A 178 1.91 -12.06 26.73
C LYS A 178 3.13 -12.81 27.24
N GLU A 179 4.18 -12.09 27.60
CA GLU A 179 5.38 -12.67 28.19
C GLU A 179 5.14 -13.11 29.64
N ARG A 180 6.11 -13.81 30.25
CA ARG A 180 5.94 -14.44 31.57
C ARG A 180 5.79 -13.44 32.72
N ASP A 181 6.25 -12.21 32.51
CA ASP A 181 6.08 -11.07 33.42
C ASP A 181 4.67 -10.44 33.32
N GLY A 182 3.85 -10.89 32.37
CA GLY A 182 2.50 -10.41 32.13
C GLY A 182 2.42 -9.27 31.11
N GLU A 183 3.54 -8.81 30.56
CA GLU A 183 3.54 -7.75 29.54
C GLU A 183 3.17 -8.28 28.16
N TRP A 184 2.34 -7.54 27.42
CA TRP A 184 2.09 -7.83 26.02
C TRP A 184 3.20 -7.26 25.14
N LYS A 185 3.67 -8.07 24.19
CA LYS A 185 4.69 -7.68 23.20
C LYS A 185 4.29 -8.14 21.81
N ILE A 186 4.84 -7.47 20.80
CA ILE A 186 4.68 -7.82 19.40
C ILE A 186 5.67 -8.94 19.06
N ALA A 187 5.16 -10.14 18.80
CA ALA A 187 5.94 -11.27 18.31
C ALA A 187 6.16 -11.23 16.79
N ALA A 188 5.19 -10.69 16.05
CA ALA A 188 5.34 -10.48 14.61
C ALA A 188 4.53 -9.28 14.13
N PHE A 189 5.12 -8.49 13.26
CA PHE A 189 4.45 -7.44 12.51
C PHE A 189 4.62 -7.67 11.00
N HIS A 190 3.53 -7.54 10.27
CA HIS A 190 3.53 -7.54 8.81
C HIS A 190 2.58 -6.45 8.31
N ASN A 191 3.01 -5.68 7.31
CA ASN A 191 2.10 -4.78 6.61
C ASN A 191 2.16 -4.92 5.09
N THR A 192 1.06 -4.59 4.44
CA THR A 192 0.94 -4.63 2.98
C THR A 192 0.23 -3.37 2.49
N GLN A 193 0.79 -2.71 1.49
CA GLN A 193 0.13 -1.57 0.85
C GLN A 193 -0.93 -2.07 -0.13
N ARG A 194 -2.17 -1.60 0.07
CA ARG A 194 -3.29 -2.00 -0.79
C ARG A 194 -3.09 -1.55 -2.23
N GLN A 195 -3.39 -2.45 -3.16
CA GLN A 195 -3.33 -2.19 -4.59
C GLN A 195 -4.74 -1.95 -5.12
N ARG A 196 -5.29 -0.76 -4.83
CA ARG A 196 -6.70 -0.37 -5.08
C ARG A 196 -7.21 -0.76 -6.48
N VAL A 197 -6.49 -0.35 -7.52
CA VAL A 197 -6.84 -0.64 -8.91
C VAL A 197 -6.86 -2.14 -9.20
N MET A 198 -5.90 -2.90 -8.65
CA MET A 198 -5.83 -4.35 -8.83
C MET A 198 -6.97 -5.06 -8.11
N GLU A 199 -7.29 -4.65 -6.88
CA GLU A 199 -8.44 -5.17 -6.12
C GLU A 199 -9.74 -4.90 -6.87
N ARG A 200 -9.96 -3.66 -7.33
CA ARG A 200 -11.17 -3.30 -8.07
C ARG A 200 -11.30 -4.05 -9.39
N PHE A 201 -10.20 -4.22 -10.12
CA PHE A 201 -10.19 -5.05 -11.30
C PHE A 201 -10.57 -6.49 -10.98
N SER A 202 -10.02 -7.08 -9.91
CA SER A 202 -10.38 -8.43 -9.44
C SER A 202 -11.88 -8.54 -9.13
N PHE A 203 -12.46 -7.58 -8.42
CA PHE A 203 -13.88 -7.62 -8.05
C PHE A 203 -14.83 -7.41 -9.25
N LEU A 204 -14.38 -6.70 -10.28
CA LEU A 204 -15.13 -6.56 -11.53
C LEU A 204 -15.05 -7.83 -12.40
N TYR A 205 -13.91 -8.52 -12.35
CA TYR A 205 -13.72 -9.79 -13.05
C TYR A 205 -14.49 -10.93 -12.38
N ASP A 206 -14.44 -11.02 -11.06
CA ASP A 206 -15.19 -11.97 -10.25
C ASP A 206 -15.68 -11.31 -8.96
N SER A 207 -16.97 -10.97 -8.91
CA SER A 207 -17.57 -10.30 -7.76
C SER A 207 -17.61 -11.17 -6.49
N ALA A 208 -17.48 -12.50 -6.62
CA ALA A 208 -17.41 -13.39 -5.46
C ALA A 208 -16.08 -13.27 -4.69
N THR A 209 -15.04 -12.68 -5.31
CA THR A 209 -13.77 -12.40 -4.64
C THR A 209 -13.81 -11.16 -3.74
N LYS A 210 -14.90 -10.39 -3.79
CA LYS A 210 -15.10 -9.21 -2.95
C LYS A 210 -15.35 -9.63 -1.49
N PRO A 211 -14.53 -9.17 -0.53
CA PRO A 211 -14.73 -9.50 0.89
C PRO A 211 -16.13 -9.11 1.37
N GLU A 212 -16.78 -9.94 2.19
CA GLU A 212 -18.11 -9.65 2.75
C GLU A 212 -18.15 -8.31 3.50
N ALA A 213 -17.08 -7.99 4.24
CA ALA A 213 -16.95 -6.71 4.95
C ALA A 213 -16.89 -5.48 4.02
N GLU A 214 -16.64 -5.70 2.72
CA GLU A 214 -16.57 -4.65 1.70
C GLU A 214 -17.79 -4.67 0.77
N GLN A 215 -18.67 -5.69 0.86
CA GLN A 215 -19.83 -5.86 -0.03
C GLN A 215 -20.81 -4.69 0.04
#